data_AF-A0A1G6TDW2-F1
#
_entry.id   AF-A0A1G6TDW2-F1
#
_cell.length_a   1.000
_cell.length_b   1.000
_cell.length_c   1.000
_cell.angle_alpha   90.00
_cell.angle_beta   90.00
_cell.angle_gamma   90.00
#
_symmetry.space_group_name_H-M   'P 1'
#
loop_
_entity.id
_entity.type
_entity.pdbx_description
1 polymer ?
#
loop_
_entity_poly.entity_id
_entity_poly.type
_entity_poly.pdbx_seq_one_letter_code
_entity_poly.pdbx_strand_id
1 'polypeptide(L)'
;MTDGPLIVQSDKTLLLEIDHPRSTDARMAIAPFAELERAPEHVHTYRVTPLALWNARAAGHDAEQVVDALSTFSRYPVPQPLLIDIVDTMGRFGRLTLQNSPVHGLVLTTIDRAVLEEVRRNKKIAPMLGERIDDDTVVVHPSERGRLKQLLLKVGWPAEDLAGYVDGESHPIALVEDDWELRDYQRMAAESFWAGGSGVVVLPCGAGKTMVGAAAMAQAQATTLILVTNTVAGRQWKRELIARTSLTEEEIGEYSGERKEIRPVTIATYQVITRKSKGEYRHLELFDSRDWGLVVYDEVHLLPAPVFRMTADLQSRRRLGLTATLVREDGREGDVFSLIGPKRYDVPWRDIEQQGWIAPAECTEVRVTLTDNERLQYATAEPEERYKLCSTAHTKIAVVRSILDRHPDEPALVIGAYLDQLEELGEALDAPVIQGATKNREREELFDAFRRGELRTLVVSKVANFSIDLPEASVAVQVSGTFGSRQEEAQRLGRLLRPKGDGRQAHFYSVVSRDTLDTEYAAHRQRFLAEQGYAYRICDADDLLGPPIPEIG
;
A
#
# COMPACT_ATOMS: atom_id res chain seq x y z
N MET A 1 30.83 -22.00 -11.88
CA MET A 1 29.80 -21.52 -10.93
C MET A 1 29.85 -20.02 -10.97
N THR A 2 28.77 -19.39 -11.38
CA THR A 2 28.61 -17.94 -11.36
C THR A 2 28.48 -17.51 -9.90
N ASP A 3 29.29 -16.57 -9.45
CA ASP A 3 29.18 -15.99 -8.11
C ASP A 3 28.09 -14.90 -8.13
N GLY A 4 26.85 -15.37 -8.30
CA GLY A 4 25.67 -14.52 -8.42
C GLY A 4 24.96 -14.35 -7.08
N PRO A 5 24.26 -13.22 -6.85
CA PRO A 5 23.49 -12.99 -5.63
C PRO A 5 22.15 -13.74 -5.58
N LEU A 6 21.72 -14.38 -6.68
CA LEU A 6 20.37 -14.93 -6.84
C LEU A 6 20.34 -16.45 -6.74
N ILE A 7 19.42 -17.02 -5.98
CA ILE A 7 19.11 -18.46 -6.01
C ILE A 7 17.75 -18.62 -6.65
N VAL A 8 17.72 -19.27 -7.82
CA VAL A 8 16.49 -19.47 -8.59
C VAL A 8 15.94 -20.87 -8.33
N GLN A 9 14.74 -20.95 -7.78
CA GLN A 9 14.07 -22.21 -7.44
C GLN A 9 13.09 -22.64 -8.53
N SER A 10 12.84 -23.94 -8.64
CA SER A 10 11.93 -24.52 -9.64
C SER A 10 10.47 -24.13 -9.46
N ASP A 11 10.09 -23.66 -8.27
CA ASP A 11 8.75 -23.19 -7.91
C ASP A 11 8.54 -21.68 -8.18
N LYS A 12 9.40 -21.08 -9.02
CA LYS A 12 9.37 -19.66 -9.42
C LYS A 12 9.81 -18.69 -8.31
N THR A 13 10.32 -19.19 -7.19
CA THR A 13 10.90 -18.36 -6.13
C THR A 13 12.32 -17.93 -6.48
N LEU A 14 12.64 -16.65 -6.26
CA LEU A 14 13.98 -16.10 -6.38
C LEU A 14 14.44 -15.60 -5.01
N LEU A 15 15.56 -16.09 -4.50
CA LEU A 15 16.15 -15.62 -3.25
C LEU A 15 17.35 -14.74 -3.57
N LEU A 16 17.27 -13.45 -3.24
CA LEU A 16 18.30 -12.46 -3.51
C LEU A 16 19.06 -12.13 -2.22
N GLU A 17 20.35 -12.45 -2.19
CA GLU A 17 21.25 -12.09 -1.08
C GLU A 17 21.64 -10.60 -1.19
N ILE A 18 21.35 -9.83 -0.13
CA ILE A 18 21.44 -8.36 -0.16
C ILE A 18 22.86 -7.88 0.07
N ASP A 19 23.62 -8.59 0.90
CA ASP A 19 25.01 -8.24 1.25
C ASP A 19 26.01 -8.52 0.10
N HIS A 20 25.54 -9.13 -0.99
CA HIS A 20 26.38 -9.41 -2.15
C HIS A 20 26.63 -8.14 -2.99
N PRO A 21 27.87 -7.88 -3.50
CA PRO A 21 28.20 -6.65 -4.22
C PRO A 21 27.35 -6.35 -5.46
N ARG A 22 26.80 -7.39 -6.09
CA ARG A 22 25.92 -7.29 -7.28
C ARG A 22 24.42 -7.35 -6.95
N SER A 23 24.02 -7.23 -5.67
CA SER A 23 22.62 -7.37 -5.25
C SER A 23 21.72 -6.30 -5.85
N THR A 24 22.19 -5.05 -5.93
CA THR A 24 21.48 -3.91 -6.55
C THR A 24 21.23 -4.15 -8.04
N ASP A 25 22.26 -4.57 -8.78
CA ASP A 25 22.13 -4.88 -10.20
C ASP A 25 21.16 -6.03 -10.45
N ALA A 26 21.26 -7.10 -9.65
CA ALA A 26 20.35 -8.23 -9.72
C ALA A 26 18.89 -7.82 -9.42
N ARG A 27 18.70 -6.96 -8.42
CA ARG A 27 17.38 -6.41 -8.07
C ARG A 27 16.77 -5.64 -9.24
N MET A 28 17.55 -4.75 -9.88
CA MET A 28 17.08 -4.00 -11.05
C MET A 28 16.77 -4.93 -12.23
N ALA A 29 17.59 -5.97 -12.44
CA ALA A 29 17.40 -6.90 -13.53
C ALA A 29 16.13 -7.76 -13.39
N ILE A 30 15.76 -8.16 -12.17
CA ILE A 30 14.55 -8.99 -11.95
C ILE A 30 13.27 -8.17 -11.73
N ALA A 31 13.38 -6.89 -11.38
CA ALA A 31 12.24 -6.01 -11.08
C ALA A 31 11.14 -5.98 -12.16
N PRO A 32 11.44 -6.05 -13.47
CA PRO A 32 10.40 -6.04 -14.50
C PRO A 32 9.47 -7.26 -14.47
N PHE A 33 9.96 -8.42 -14.02
CA PHE A 33 9.28 -9.71 -14.18
C PHE A 33 9.14 -10.55 -12.89
N ALA A 34 9.61 -10.04 -11.75
CA ALA A 34 9.50 -10.70 -10.46
C ALA A 34 8.90 -9.75 -9.41
N GLU A 35 7.99 -10.28 -8.60
CA GLU A 35 7.31 -9.53 -7.54
C GLU A 35 7.97 -9.82 -6.18
N LEU A 36 8.26 -8.78 -5.39
CA LEU A 36 8.79 -8.94 -4.04
C LEU A 36 7.73 -9.57 -3.13
N GLU A 37 8.03 -10.75 -2.57
CA GLU A 37 7.17 -11.48 -1.64
C GLU A 37 7.55 -11.16 -0.18
N ARG A 38 8.86 -11.12 0.16
CA ARG A 38 9.37 -10.85 1.51
C ARG A 38 10.72 -10.14 1.46
N ALA A 39 11.00 -9.23 2.40
CA ALA A 39 12.27 -8.50 2.48
C ALA A 39 12.91 -8.55 3.88
N PRO A 40 13.26 -9.74 4.40
CA PRO A 40 14.01 -9.86 5.65
C PRO A 40 15.47 -9.42 5.49
N GLU A 41 16.20 -9.37 6.60
CA GLU A 41 17.45 -8.62 6.76
C GLU A 41 18.56 -8.94 5.74
N HIS A 42 18.70 -10.20 5.34
CA HIS A 42 19.82 -10.66 4.50
C HIS A 42 19.42 -11.21 3.14
N VAL A 43 18.17 -11.70 3.00
CA VAL A 43 17.73 -12.42 1.80
C VAL A 43 16.32 -12.01 1.43
N HIS A 44 16.17 -11.24 0.36
CA HIS A 44 14.85 -10.90 -0.17
C HIS A 44 14.30 -12.06 -1.01
N THR A 45 13.00 -12.33 -0.86
CA THR A 45 12.29 -13.36 -1.62
C THR A 45 11.42 -12.68 -2.67
N TYR A 46 11.62 -13.03 -3.94
CA TYR A 46 10.79 -12.61 -5.07
C TYR A 46 10.09 -13.82 -5.68
N ARG A 47 9.00 -13.58 -6.40
CA ARG A 47 8.23 -14.59 -7.14
C ARG A 47 8.07 -14.18 -8.59
N VAL A 48 8.41 -15.07 -9.52
CA VAL A 48 8.06 -14.89 -10.93
C VAL A 48 6.60 -15.32 -11.11
N THR A 49 5.75 -14.39 -11.51
CA THR A 49 4.32 -14.63 -11.76
C THR A 49 4.03 -14.54 -13.27
N PRO A 50 3.03 -15.26 -13.80
CA PRO A 50 2.60 -15.09 -15.19
C PRO A 50 2.25 -13.63 -15.51
N LEU A 51 1.61 -12.94 -14.55
CA LEU A 51 1.28 -11.53 -14.66
C LEU A 51 2.53 -10.65 -14.81
N ALA A 52 3.54 -10.85 -13.97
CA ALA A 52 4.79 -10.09 -14.06
C ALA A 52 5.52 -10.34 -15.38
N LEU A 53 5.57 -11.59 -15.86
CA LEU A 53 6.16 -11.91 -17.17
C LEU A 53 5.43 -11.23 -18.34
N TRP A 54 4.10 -11.16 -18.29
CA TRP A 54 3.32 -10.46 -19.30
C TRP A 54 3.50 -8.93 -19.22
N ASN A 55 3.63 -8.38 -18.01
CA ASN A 55 3.91 -6.97 -17.81
C ASN A 55 5.31 -6.59 -18.32
N ALA A 56 6.30 -7.43 -18.06
CA ALA A 56 7.65 -7.30 -18.61
C ALA A 56 7.59 -7.27 -20.15
N ARG A 57 6.81 -8.18 -20.76
CA ARG A 57 6.65 -8.22 -22.22
C ARG A 57 6.00 -6.97 -22.79
N ALA A 58 4.96 -6.46 -22.13
CA ALA A 58 4.31 -5.21 -22.50
C ALA A 58 5.22 -3.98 -22.33
N ALA A 59 6.18 -4.05 -21.41
CA ALA A 59 7.21 -3.01 -21.20
C ALA A 59 8.40 -3.14 -22.17
N GLY A 60 8.35 -4.08 -23.12
CA GLY A 60 9.38 -4.26 -24.15
C GLY A 60 10.45 -5.30 -23.80
N HIS A 61 10.33 -6.00 -22.66
CA HIS A 61 11.27 -7.07 -22.31
C HIS A 61 10.91 -8.39 -23.00
N ASP A 62 11.86 -9.02 -23.69
CA ASP A 62 11.64 -10.34 -24.28
C ASP A 62 12.03 -11.49 -23.32
N ALA A 63 11.68 -12.72 -23.70
CA ALA A 63 11.99 -13.88 -22.89
C ALA A 63 13.50 -14.16 -22.78
N GLU A 64 14.28 -13.77 -23.79
CA GLU A 64 15.73 -13.95 -23.79
C GLU A 64 16.38 -13.07 -22.73
N GLN A 65 15.97 -11.81 -22.62
CA GLN A 65 16.41 -10.88 -21.58
C GLN A 65 16.06 -11.37 -20.17
N VAL A 66 14.87 -11.94 -19.98
CA VAL A 66 14.46 -12.51 -18.68
C VAL A 66 15.32 -13.73 -18.32
N VAL A 67 15.53 -14.64 -19.28
CA VAL A 67 16.37 -15.83 -19.11
C VAL A 67 17.83 -15.45 -18.84
N ASP A 68 18.34 -14.44 -19.56
CA ASP A 68 19.69 -13.92 -19.39
C ASP A 68 19.88 -13.28 -18.01
N ALA A 69 18.93 -12.46 -17.56
CA ALA A 69 18.96 -11.87 -16.22
C ALA A 69 19.02 -12.96 -15.13
N LEU A 70 18.17 -13.98 -15.22
CA LEU A 70 18.18 -15.10 -14.26
C LEU A 70 19.51 -15.87 -14.31
N SER A 71 20.03 -16.15 -15.50
CA SER A 71 21.26 -16.92 -15.67
C SER A 71 22.50 -16.14 -15.23
N THR A 72 22.56 -14.84 -15.52
CA THR A 72 23.68 -13.95 -15.21
C THR A 72 23.84 -13.71 -13.71
N PHE A 73 22.72 -13.58 -12.99
CA PHE A 73 22.75 -13.30 -11.55
C PHE A 73 22.57 -14.53 -10.68
N SER A 74 22.30 -15.72 -11.25
CA SER A 74 22.13 -16.91 -10.41
C SER A 74 23.45 -17.51 -9.93
N ARG A 75 23.50 -17.85 -8.64
CA ARG A 75 24.57 -18.62 -7.99
C ARG A 75 24.64 -20.06 -8.49
N TYR A 76 23.47 -20.64 -8.75
CA TYR A 76 23.30 -22.02 -9.18
C TYR A 76 22.70 -22.07 -10.59
N PRO A 77 22.89 -23.16 -11.35
CA PRO A 77 22.23 -23.31 -12.64
C PRO A 77 20.71 -23.16 -12.50
N VAL A 78 20.12 -22.29 -13.32
CA VAL A 78 18.67 -22.06 -13.31
C VAL A 78 17.96 -23.35 -13.76
N PRO A 79 16.91 -23.80 -13.06
CA PRO A 79 16.18 -25.01 -13.45
C PRO A 79 15.63 -24.89 -14.89
N GLN A 80 16.02 -25.82 -15.76
CA GLN A 80 15.56 -25.85 -17.16
C GLN A 80 14.02 -25.82 -17.31
N PRO A 81 13.22 -26.53 -16.49
CA PRO A 81 11.76 -26.45 -16.58
C PRO A 81 11.21 -25.04 -16.37
N LEU A 82 11.84 -24.25 -15.51
CA LEU A 82 11.45 -22.86 -15.28
C LEU A 82 11.74 -21.98 -16.50
N LEU A 83 12.91 -22.16 -17.13
CA LEU A 83 13.28 -21.39 -18.33
C LEU A 83 12.29 -21.65 -19.48
N ILE A 84 11.92 -22.91 -19.69
CA ILE A 84 10.92 -23.30 -20.71
C ILE A 84 9.56 -22.67 -20.38
N ASP A 85 9.11 -22.74 -19.13
CA ASP A 85 7.84 -22.16 -18.71
C ASP A 85 7.79 -20.62 -18.90
N ILE A 86 8.90 -19.92 -18.65
CA ILE A 86 9.00 -18.47 -18.89
C ILE A 86 8.85 -18.17 -20.40
N VAL A 87 9.61 -18.87 -21.25
CA VAL A 87 9.56 -18.69 -22.71
C VAL A 87 8.14 -18.99 -23.23
N ASP A 88 7.54 -20.10 -22.81
CA ASP A 88 6.19 -20.49 -23.21
C ASP A 88 5.15 -19.49 -22.73
N THR A 89 5.28 -18.96 -21.50
CA THR A 89 4.34 -17.99 -20.93
C THR A 89 4.41 -16.65 -21.65
N MET A 90 5.62 -16.14 -21.91
CA MET A 90 5.83 -14.86 -22.61
C MET A 90 5.49 -14.97 -24.10
N GLY A 91 5.68 -16.13 -24.72
CA GLY A 91 5.31 -16.41 -26.12
C GLY A 91 3.80 -16.45 -26.40
N ARG A 92 2.95 -16.35 -25.35
CA ARG A 92 1.50 -16.16 -25.50
C ARG A 92 1.11 -14.70 -25.66
N PHE A 93 1.96 -13.77 -25.23
CA PHE A 93 1.70 -12.34 -25.35
C PHE A 93 1.78 -11.88 -26.80
N GLY A 94 0.93 -10.93 -27.19
CA GLY A 94 0.86 -10.41 -28.56
C GLY A 94 0.19 -11.35 -29.56
N ARG A 95 -0.29 -12.53 -29.14
CA ARG A 95 -1.15 -13.37 -30.00
C ARG A 95 -2.51 -12.74 -30.25
N LEU A 96 -2.99 -11.97 -29.27
CA LEU A 96 -4.18 -11.16 -29.34
C LEU A 96 -3.80 -9.71 -29.12
N THR A 97 -4.38 -8.80 -29.89
CA THR A 97 -4.08 -7.38 -29.80
C THR A 97 -5.37 -6.57 -29.83
N LEU A 98 -5.56 -5.72 -28.82
CA LEU A 98 -6.61 -4.72 -28.78
C LEU A 98 -6.12 -3.44 -29.43
N GLN A 99 -6.85 -2.92 -30.41
CA GLN A 99 -6.49 -1.70 -31.10
C GLN A 99 -7.73 -0.93 -31.58
N ASN A 100 -7.57 0.38 -31.81
CA ASN A 100 -8.63 1.19 -32.40
C ASN A 100 -8.58 1.10 -33.92
N SER A 101 -9.66 0.60 -34.52
CA SER A 101 -9.93 0.69 -35.94
C SER A 101 -10.62 2.02 -36.27
N PRO A 102 -10.15 2.78 -37.27
CA PRO A 102 -10.82 4.01 -37.71
C PRO A 102 -12.27 3.82 -38.16
N VAL A 103 -12.64 2.60 -38.59
CA VAL A 103 -13.96 2.28 -39.15
C VAL A 103 -14.83 1.53 -38.16
N HIS A 104 -14.24 0.63 -37.36
CA HIS A 104 -14.99 -0.31 -36.52
C HIS A 104 -14.87 -0.03 -35.01
N GLY A 105 -14.17 1.03 -34.62
CA GLY A 105 -13.92 1.32 -33.21
C GLY A 105 -12.95 0.31 -32.59
N LEU A 106 -13.18 -0.10 -31.34
CA LEU A 106 -12.30 -1.05 -30.66
C LEU A 106 -12.42 -2.46 -31.28
N VAL A 107 -11.29 -3.04 -31.67
CA VAL A 107 -11.22 -4.39 -32.24
C VAL A 107 -10.19 -5.23 -31.51
N LEU A 108 -10.41 -6.54 -31.49
CA LEU A 108 -9.45 -7.55 -31.09
C LEU A 108 -8.96 -8.26 -32.35
N THR A 109 -7.68 -8.11 -32.66
CA THR A 109 -6.99 -8.81 -33.74
C THR A 109 -6.18 -9.99 -33.19
N THR A 110 -5.90 -10.98 -34.04
CA THR A 110 -5.07 -12.13 -33.69
C THR A 110 -4.01 -12.41 -34.75
N ILE A 111 -2.89 -12.98 -34.32
CA ILE A 111 -1.94 -13.68 -35.20
C ILE A 111 -2.07 -15.21 -35.10
N ASP A 112 -2.92 -15.70 -34.18
CA ASP A 112 -3.20 -17.11 -33.95
C ASP A 112 -4.73 -17.34 -33.94
N ARG A 113 -5.25 -17.84 -35.06
CA ARG A 113 -6.69 -18.06 -35.27
C ARG A 113 -7.28 -19.07 -34.29
N ALA A 114 -6.49 -20.06 -33.86
CA ALA A 114 -6.96 -21.06 -32.90
C ALA A 114 -7.25 -20.42 -31.55
N VAL A 115 -6.38 -19.51 -31.11
CA VAL A 115 -6.55 -18.75 -29.86
C VAL A 115 -7.79 -17.85 -29.93
N LEU A 116 -8.01 -17.15 -31.04
CA LEU A 116 -9.20 -16.31 -31.19
C LEU A 116 -10.49 -17.14 -31.12
N GLU A 117 -10.53 -18.32 -31.76
CA GLU A 117 -11.69 -19.20 -31.71
C GLU A 117 -11.93 -19.80 -30.30
N GLU A 118 -10.85 -20.12 -29.57
CA GLU A 118 -10.94 -20.54 -28.16
C GLU A 118 -11.57 -19.42 -27.31
N VAL A 119 -11.06 -18.19 -27.44
CA VAL A 119 -11.54 -17.01 -26.72
C VAL A 119 -13.00 -16.70 -27.06
N ARG A 120 -13.39 -16.77 -28.34
CA ARG A 120 -14.77 -16.52 -28.78
C ARG A 120 -15.77 -17.56 -28.28
N ARG A 121 -15.33 -18.81 -28.07
CA ARG A 121 -16.19 -19.89 -27.50
C ARG A 121 -16.28 -19.83 -25.98
N ASN A 122 -15.42 -19.06 -25.33
CA ASN A 122 -15.47 -18.92 -23.88
C ASN A 122 -16.75 -18.18 -23.45
N LYS A 123 -17.61 -18.87 -22.69
CA LYS A 123 -18.92 -18.36 -22.26
C LYS A 123 -18.89 -17.01 -21.54
N LYS A 124 -17.76 -16.67 -20.89
CA LYS A 124 -17.60 -15.39 -20.16
C LYS A 124 -17.11 -14.26 -21.07
N ILE A 125 -16.38 -14.58 -22.14
CA ILE A 125 -15.77 -13.60 -23.04
C ILE A 125 -16.68 -13.30 -24.24
N ALA A 126 -17.36 -14.32 -24.78
CA ALA A 126 -18.25 -14.18 -25.93
C ALA A 126 -19.21 -12.97 -25.87
N PRO A 127 -19.84 -12.62 -24.72
CA PRO A 127 -20.74 -11.47 -24.63
C PRO A 127 -20.05 -10.10 -24.82
N MET A 128 -18.73 -10.03 -24.73
CA MET A 128 -17.93 -8.80 -24.87
C MET A 128 -17.51 -8.54 -26.31
N LEU A 129 -17.63 -9.56 -27.15
CA LEU A 129 -17.22 -9.54 -28.54
C LEU A 129 -18.45 -9.31 -29.43
N GLY A 130 -18.29 -8.46 -30.43
CA GLY A 130 -19.32 -8.13 -31.41
C GLY A 130 -19.20 -8.99 -32.67
N GLU A 131 -19.58 -8.39 -33.80
CA GLU A 131 -19.49 -9.03 -35.10
C GLU A 131 -18.04 -9.35 -35.48
N ARG A 132 -17.87 -10.47 -36.19
CA ARG A 132 -16.59 -10.84 -36.78
C ARG A 132 -16.43 -10.03 -38.07
N ILE A 133 -15.35 -9.27 -38.16
CA ILE A 133 -15.04 -8.46 -39.35
C ILE A 133 -14.42 -9.35 -40.42
N ASP A 134 -13.41 -10.13 -40.04
CA ASP A 134 -12.71 -11.06 -40.91
C ASP A 134 -12.17 -12.26 -40.10
N ASP A 135 -11.32 -13.08 -40.71
CA ASP A 135 -10.81 -14.27 -40.04
C ASP A 135 -9.97 -13.99 -38.79
N ASP A 136 -9.34 -12.83 -38.73
CA ASP A 136 -8.35 -12.46 -37.74
C ASP A 136 -8.84 -11.34 -36.81
N THR A 137 -10.01 -10.77 -37.06
CA THR A 137 -10.51 -9.57 -36.38
C THR A 137 -11.96 -9.70 -35.91
N VAL A 138 -12.21 -9.34 -34.65
CA VAL A 138 -13.55 -9.23 -34.07
C VAL A 138 -13.75 -7.88 -33.38
N VAL A 139 -14.95 -7.32 -33.50
CA VAL A 139 -15.31 -6.09 -32.77
C VAL A 139 -15.31 -6.37 -31.27
N VAL A 140 -14.89 -5.41 -30.47
CA VAL A 140 -15.01 -5.44 -29.02
C VAL A 140 -15.83 -4.26 -28.57
N HIS A 141 -16.77 -4.48 -27.66
CA HIS A 141 -17.51 -3.37 -27.09
C HIS A 141 -16.58 -2.47 -26.26
N PRO A 142 -16.48 -1.14 -26.50
CA PRO A 142 -15.50 -0.28 -25.85
C PRO A 142 -15.52 -0.32 -24.31
N SER A 143 -16.71 -0.40 -23.69
CA SER A 143 -16.85 -0.52 -22.23
C SER A 143 -16.37 -1.85 -21.66
N GLU A 144 -16.27 -2.90 -22.49
CA GLU A 144 -15.84 -4.23 -22.06
C GLU A 144 -14.32 -4.41 -22.20
N ARG A 145 -13.56 -3.44 -22.75
CA ARG A 145 -12.10 -3.51 -22.96
C ARG A 145 -11.36 -4.04 -21.73
N GLY A 146 -11.59 -3.43 -20.56
CA GLY A 146 -10.91 -3.84 -19.33
C GLY A 146 -11.31 -5.23 -18.89
N ARG A 147 -12.62 -5.51 -18.82
CA ARG A 147 -13.14 -6.82 -18.37
C ARG A 147 -12.71 -7.96 -19.30
N LEU A 148 -12.65 -7.69 -20.60
CA LEU A 148 -12.09 -8.58 -21.60
C LEU A 148 -10.62 -8.88 -21.31
N LYS A 149 -9.78 -7.86 -21.08
CA LYS A 149 -8.36 -8.06 -20.70
C LYS A 149 -8.22 -8.93 -19.45
N GLN A 150 -9.04 -8.72 -18.43
CA GLN A 150 -8.98 -9.53 -17.20
C GLN A 150 -9.35 -10.98 -17.45
N LEU A 151 -10.38 -11.24 -18.26
CA LEU A 151 -10.78 -12.60 -18.59
C LEU A 151 -9.73 -13.28 -19.48
N LEU A 152 -9.20 -12.57 -20.46
CA LEU A 152 -8.09 -12.99 -21.33
C LEU A 152 -6.86 -13.39 -20.51
N LEU A 153 -6.48 -12.57 -19.53
CA LEU A 153 -5.45 -12.87 -18.55
C LEU A 153 -5.76 -14.17 -17.77
N LYS A 154 -6.99 -14.32 -17.27
CA LYS A 154 -7.43 -15.48 -16.49
C LYS A 154 -7.49 -16.78 -17.30
N VAL A 155 -7.73 -16.70 -18.60
CA VAL A 155 -7.70 -17.87 -19.51
C VAL A 155 -6.30 -18.13 -20.09
N GLY A 156 -5.31 -17.30 -19.77
CA GLY A 156 -3.92 -17.48 -20.17
C GLY A 156 -3.55 -16.92 -21.54
N TRP A 157 -4.38 -16.04 -22.10
CA TRP A 157 -4.19 -15.39 -23.40
C TRP A 157 -4.25 -13.85 -23.26
N PRO A 158 -3.29 -13.22 -22.55
CA PRO A 158 -3.28 -11.76 -22.39
C PRO A 158 -3.23 -11.07 -23.76
N ALA A 159 -4.10 -10.08 -23.96
CA ALA A 159 -4.04 -9.23 -25.14
C ALA A 159 -3.05 -8.07 -24.92
N GLU A 160 -2.24 -7.80 -25.94
CA GLU A 160 -1.50 -6.55 -26.07
C GLU A 160 -2.51 -5.42 -26.31
N ASP A 161 -2.30 -4.26 -25.71
CA ASP A 161 -3.27 -3.17 -25.75
C ASP A 161 -2.69 -1.93 -26.42
N LEU A 162 -2.87 -1.86 -27.73
CA LEU A 162 -2.42 -0.77 -28.62
C LEU A 162 -3.51 0.27 -28.87
N ALA A 163 -4.70 0.11 -28.28
CA ALA A 163 -5.80 1.07 -28.42
C ALA A 163 -5.52 2.42 -27.73
N GLY A 164 -4.34 2.58 -27.11
CA GLY A 164 -3.89 3.82 -26.49
C GLY A 164 -4.72 4.25 -25.28
N TYR A 165 -4.33 5.39 -24.71
CA TYR A 165 -5.10 6.09 -23.68
C TYR A 165 -5.87 7.25 -24.29
N VAL A 166 -7.01 7.58 -23.71
CA VAL A 166 -7.66 8.87 -23.94
C VAL A 166 -6.95 9.87 -23.03
N ASP A 167 -6.31 10.87 -23.62
CA ASP A 167 -5.54 11.90 -22.88
C ASP A 167 -6.43 12.80 -22.01
N GLY A 168 -7.74 12.80 -22.27
CA GLY A 168 -8.74 13.56 -21.53
C GLY A 168 -8.73 15.06 -21.86
N GLU A 169 -9.55 15.83 -21.12
CA GLU A 169 -9.57 17.29 -21.16
C GLU A 169 -8.24 17.83 -20.62
N SER A 170 -7.52 18.63 -21.43
CA SER A 170 -6.27 19.26 -21.04
C SER A 170 -6.49 20.28 -19.92
N HIS A 171 -5.62 20.25 -18.92
CA HIS A 171 -5.66 21.16 -17.78
C HIS A 171 -4.21 21.39 -17.31
N PRO A 172 -3.64 22.59 -17.49
CA PRO A 172 -2.25 22.86 -17.13
C PRO A 172 -2.03 22.70 -15.63
N ILE A 173 -1.11 21.81 -15.28
CA ILE A 173 -0.64 21.60 -13.90
C ILE A 173 0.89 21.55 -13.98
N ALA A 174 1.56 22.32 -13.14
CA ALA A 174 3.01 22.28 -12.98
C ALA A 174 3.37 22.10 -11.50
N LEU A 175 4.50 21.44 -11.23
CA LEU A 175 5.08 21.45 -9.89
C LEU A 175 5.73 22.81 -9.62
N VAL A 176 5.62 23.29 -8.39
CA VAL A 176 6.25 24.54 -7.93
C VAL A 176 7.35 24.16 -6.95
N GLU A 177 8.56 23.96 -7.47
CA GLU A 177 9.73 23.44 -6.74
C GLU A 177 10.66 24.57 -6.25
N ASP A 178 10.11 25.65 -5.68
CA ASP A 178 10.90 26.81 -5.25
C ASP A 178 11.72 26.53 -3.98
N ASP A 179 11.06 26.04 -2.93
CA ASP A 179 11.66 25.74 -1.61
C ASP A 179 11.76 24.24 -1.33
N TRP A 180 11.47 23.40 -2.32
CA TRP A 180 11.50 21.94 -2.20
C TRP A 180 11.70 21.30 -3.56
N GLU A 181 12.21 20.06 -3.58
CA GLU A 181 12.35 19.27 -4.79
C GLU A 181 11.82 17.85 -4.58
N LEU A 182 11.37 17.22 -5.67
CA LEU A 182 11.09 15.78 -5.68
C LEU A 182 12.36 14.99 -5.42
N ARG A 183 12.24 14.00 -4.53
CA ARG A 183 13.30 13.02 -4.27
C ARG A 183 13.49 12.15 -5.52
N ASP A 184 14.70 11.64 -5.75
CA ASP A 184 15.02 10.86 -6.95
C ASP A 184 14.10 9.66 -7.14
N TYR A 185 13.83 8.89 -6.08
CA TYR A 185 12.92 7.75 -6.16
C TYR A 185 11.47 8.16 -6.46
N GLN A 186 11.05 9.37 -6.08
CA GLN A 186 9.70 9.89 -6.39
C GLN A 186 9.60 10.28 -7.87
N ARG A 187 10.65 10.92 -8.40
CA ARG A 187 10.77 11.25 -9.82
C ARG A 187 10.77 9.97 -10.67
N MET A 188 11.61 9.00 -10.31
CA MET A 188 11.65 7.68 -10.96
C MET A 188 10.29 6.97 -10.90
N ALA A 189 9.58 7.02 -9.76
CA ALA A 189 8.25 6.43 -9.63
C ALA A 189 7.23 7.06 -10.60
N ALA A 190 7.22 8.39 -10.70
CA ALA A 190 6.33 9.13 -11.60
C ALA A 190 6.65 8.84 -13.07
N GLU A 191 7.93 8.86 -13.46
CA GLU A 191 8.40 8.54 -14.80
C GLU A 191 8.07 7.09 -15.20
N SER A 192 8.34 6.13 -14.31
CA SER A 192 8.05 4.71 -14.52
C SER A 192 6.55 4.45 -14.70
N PHE A 193 5.71 5.15 -13.92
CA PHE A 193 4.27 5.15 -14.12
C PHE A 193 3.89 5.72 -15.50
N TRP A 194 4.41 6.89 -15.86
CA TRP A 194 4.02 7.61 -17.07
C TRP A 194 4.41 6.86 -18.35
N ALA A 195 5.61 6.31 -18.39
CA ALA A 195 6.08 5.45 -19.48
C ALA A 195 5.19 4.20 -19.63
N GLY A 196 4.69 3.66 -18.52
CA GLY A 196 3.78 2.52 -18.50
C GLY A 196 2.31 2.84 -18.79
N GLY A 197 1.89 4.11 -18.67
CA GLY A 197 0.52 4.56 -18.90
C GLY A 197 -0.47 4.32 -17.77
N SER A 198 -0.55 3.10 -17.26
CA SER A 198 -1.30 2.77 -16.05
C SER A 198 -0.58 1.75 -15.19
N GLY A 199 -0.78 1.83 -13.87
CA GLY A 199 -0.30 0.84 -12.94
C GLY A 199 -0.17 1.34 -11.51
N VAL A 200 0.36 0.47 -10.65
CA VAL A 200 0.47 0.69 -9.21
C VAL A 200 1.90 1.02 -8.83
N VAL A 201 2.07 2.12 -8.11
CA VAL A 201 3.30 2.54 -7.45
C VAL A 201 3.18 2.18 -5.97
N VAL A 202 4.11 1.36 -5.50
CA VAL A 202 4.19 0.95 -4.10
C VAL A 202 5.26 1.77 -3.40
N LEU A 203 4.82 2.58 -2.45
CA LEU A 203 5.68 3.46 -1.67
C LEU A 203 5.25 3.41 -0.21
N PRO A 204 6.20 3.22 0.71
CA PRO A 204 5.87 3.13 2.12
C PRO A 204 5.24 4.42 2.66
N CYS A 205 4.61 4.32 3.83
CA CYS A 205 4.10 5.48 4.53
C CYS A 205 5.21 6.51 4.79
N GLY A 206 4.91 7.80 4.65
CA GLY A 206 5.91 8.87 4.78
C GLY A 206 6.81 9.07 3.56
N ALA A 207 6.87 8.14 2.60
CA ALA A 207 7.71 8.27 1.41
C ALA A 207 7.22 9.31 0.38
N GLY A 208 6.10 9.98 0.63
CA GLY A 208 5.56 11.03 -0.24
C GLY A 208 4.71 10.51 -1.41
N LYS A 209 3.79 9.56 -1.17
CA LYS A 209 2.81 9.08 -2.18
C LYS A 209 2.07 10.22 -2.88
N THR A 210 1.62 11.21 -2.11
CA THR A 210 0.95 12.41 -2.62
C THR A 210 1.84 13.19 -3.59
N MET A 211 3.16 13.26 -3.34
CA MET A 211 4.10 13.94 -4.22
C MET A 211 4.27 13.22 -5.56
N VAL A 212 4.33 11.89 -5.55
CA VAL A 212 4.34 11.10 -6.78
C VAL A 212 3.04 11.28 -7.57
N GLY A 213 1.90 11.37 -6.87
CA GLY A 213 0.63 11.72 -7.50
C GLY A 213 0.64 13.11 -8.15
N ALA A 214 1.12 14.13 -7.44
CA ALA A 214 1.25 15.48 -7.96
C ALA A 214 2.21 15.54 -9.17
N ALA A 215 3.32 14.80 -9.12
CA ALA A 215 4.26 14.69 -10.23
C ALA A 215 3.62 14.03 -11.46
N ALA A 216 2.85 12.96 -11.25
CA ALA A 216 2.09 12.30 -12.31
C ALA A 216 1.02 13.23 -12.92
N MET A 217 0.36 14.06 -12.10
CA MET A 217 -0.59 15.08 -12.58
C MET A 217 0.10 16.16 -13.42
N ALA A 218 1.27 16.61 -12.99
CA ALA A 218 2.07 17.59 -13.74
C ALA A 218 2.58 17.03 -15.08
N GLN A 219 2.92 15.75 -15.15
CA GLN A 219 3.24 15.08 -16.42
C GLN A 219 2.00 14.88 -17.31
N ALA A 220 0.83 14.63 -16.70
CA ALA A 220 -0.40 14.42 -17.45
C ALA A 220 -0.98 15.70 -18.06
N GLN A 221 -0.85 16.85 -17.39
CA GLN A 221 -1.42 18.15 -17.79
C GLN A 221 -2.88 18.03 -18.26
N ALA A 222 -3.67 17.25 -17.51
CA ALA A 222 -5.05 16.92 -17.82
C ALA A 222 -5.91 16.93 -16.55
N THR A 223 -7.23 17.00 -16.75
CA THR A 223 -8.19 16.88 -15.66
C THR A 223 -7.98 15.57 -14.91
N THR A 224 -8.04 15.64 -13.57
CA THR A 224 -7.66 14.51 -12.71
C THR A 224 -8.75 14.22 -11.70
N LEU A 225 -9.13 12.93 -11.61
CA LEU A 225 -9.99 12.41 -10.54
C LEU A 225 -9.15 11.66 -9.52
N ILE A 226 -9.17 12.12 -8.27
CA ILE A 226 -8.42 11.50 -7.16
C ILE A 226 -9.42 10.81 -6.24
N LEU A 227 -9.28 9.50 -6.09
CA LEU A 227 -10.13 8.69 -5.23
C LEU A 227 -9.41 8.34 -3.93
N VAL A 228 -10.00 8.77 -2.81
CA VAL A 228 -9.43 8.64 -1.47
C VAL A 228 -10.34 7.84 -0.53
N THR A 229 -9.78 7.41 0.59
CA THR A 229 -10.48 6.57 1.59
C THR A 229 -11.54 7.35 2.37
N ASN A 230 -11.24 8.59 2.76
CA ASN A 230 -12.10 9.43 3.59
C ASN A 230 -11.87 10.92 3.30
N THR A 231 -12.71 11.78 3.90
CA THR A 231 -12.68 13.24 3.70
C THR A 231 -11.40 13.89 4.23
N VAL A 232 -10.78 13.34 5.27
CA VAL A 232 -9.55 13.88 5.83
C VAL A 232 -8.36 13.67 4.90
N ALA A 233 -8.22 12.46 4.33
CA ALA A 233 -7.26 12.19 3.28
C ALA A 233 -7.48 13.14 2.08
N GLY A 234 -8.74 13.39 1.71
CA GLY A 234 -9.05 14.32 0.64
C GLY A 234 -8.63 15.77 0.91
N ARG A 235 -8.84 16.26 2.13
CA ARG A 235 -8.38 17.61 2.55
C ARG A 235 -6.85 17.70 2.59
N GLN A 236 -6.17 16.64 3.01
CA GLN A 236 -4.71 16.55 2.97
C GLN A 236 -4.19 16.65 1.53
N TRP A 237 -4.76 15.86 0.61
CA TRP A 237 -4.47 15.96 -0.83
C TRP A 237 -4.66 17.37 -1.35
N LYS A 238 -5.80 18.02 -1.05
CA LYS A 238 -6.06 19.40 -1.46
C LYS A 238 -4.98 20.37 -0.96
N ARG A 239 -4.59 20.27 0.32
CA ARG A 239 -3.56 21.11 0.93
C ARG A 239 -2.21 20.94 0.24
N GLU A 240 -1.77 19.71 0.02
CA GLU A 240 -0.50 19.43 -0.65
C GLU A 240 -0.52 19.88 -2.11
N LEU A 241 -1.62 19.68 -2.85
CA LEU A 241 -1.72 20.14 -4.24
C LEU A 241 -1.61 21.66 -4.34
N ILE A 242 -2.28 22.42 -3.48
CA ILE A 242 -2.17 23.90 -3.45
C ILE A 242 -0.75 24.34 -3.08
N ALA A 243 -0.11 23.64 -2.14
CA ALA A 243 1.23 24.01 -1.67
C ALA A 243 2.36 23.66 -2.64
N ARG A 244 2.16 22.64 -3.49
CA ARG A 244 3.24 22.01 -4.27
C ARG A 244 3.06 22.11 -5.79
N THR A 245 1.93 22.62 -6.25
CA THR A 245 1.61 22.73 -7.68
C THR A 245 1.11 24.13 -8.03
N SER A 246 0.95 24.39 -9.32
CA SER A 246 0.39 25.64 -9.85
C SER A 246 -1.13 25.76 -9.66
N LEU A 247 -1.80 24.77 -9.07
CA LEU A 247 -3.25 24.73 -8.90
C LEU A 247 -3.73 25.73 -7.84
N THR A 248 -4.85 26.39 -8.15
CA THR A 248 -5.57 27.25 -7.21
C THR A 248 -6.68 26.51 -6.48
N GLU A 249 -7.17 27.08 -5.38
CA GLU A 249 -8.26 26.48 -4.61
C GLU A 249 -9.56 26.30 -5.42
N GLU A 250 -9.81 27.17 -6.41
CA GLU A 250 -11.02 27.12 -7.25
C GLU A 250 -10.97 25.99 -8.30
N GLU A 251 -9.79 25.46 -8.60
CA GLU A 251 -9.61 24.38 -9.56
C GLU A 251 -9.78 23.00 -8.93
N ILE A 252 -9.83 22.92 -7.59
CA ILE A 252 -9.91 21.67 -6.82
C ILE A 252 -11.28 21.52 -6.15
N GLY A 253 -12.06 20.55 -6.62
CA GLY A 253 -13.38 20.20 -6.10
C GLY A 253 -13.33 19.06 -5.07
N GLU A 254 -14.25 19.10 -4.09
CA GLU A 254 -14.47 18.00 -3.15
C GLU A 254 -15.81 17.30 -3.44
N TYR A 255 -15.73 15.98 -3.68
CA TYR A 255 -16.90 15.12 -3.89
C TYR A 255 -17.03 14.09 -2.77
N SER A 256 -17.66 14.51 -1.68
CA SER A 256 -17.87 13.74 -0.46
C SER A 256 -19.37 13.62 -0.09
N GLY A 257 -19.67 13.01 1.05
CA GLY A 257 -21.04 12.98 1.56
C GLY A 257 -21.55 14.37 1.97
N GLU A 258 -20.63 15.29 2.28
CA GLU A 258 -20.89 16.63 2.79
C GLU A 258 -20.90 17.68 1.66
N ARG A 259 -20.02 17.54 0.66
CA ARG A 259 -19.86 18.47 -0.46
C ARG A 259 -19.88 17.74 -1.79
N LYS A 260 -20.42 18.37 -2.84
CA LYS A 260 -20.55 17.78 -4.17
C LYS A 260 -20.11 18.78 -5.23
N GLU A 261 -18.81 19.05 -5.26
CA GLU A 261 -18.21 20.00 -6.18
C GLU A 261 -17.33 19.26 -7.17
N ILE A 262 -17.62 19.44 -8.46
CA ILE A 262 -16.84 18.85 -9.55
C ILE A 262 -16.08 19.99 -10.23
N ARG A 263 -14.76 19.85 -10.31
CA ARG A 263 -13.81 20.82 -10.88
C ARG A 263 -12.76 20.07 -11.74
N PRO A 264 -11.89 20.76 -12.50
CA PRO A 264 -10.85 20.12 -13.31
C PRO A 264 -9.98 19.12 -12.54
N VAL A 265 -9.69 19.40 -11.27
CA VAL A 265 -9.18 18.42 -10.32
C VAL A 265 -10.26 18.13 -9.30
N THR A 266 -10.71 16.89 -9.18
CA THR A 266 -11.75 16.51 -8.21
C THR A 266 -11.27 15.41 -7.29
N ILE A 267 -11.46 15.61 -5.99
CA ILE A 267 -11.11 14.63 -4.94
C ILE A 267 -12.39 14.01 -4.40
N ALA A 268 -12.55 12.71 -4.54
CA ALA A 268 -13.76 11.98 -4.18
C ALA A 268 -13.49 10.82 -3.21
N THR A 269 -14.41 10.56 -2.29
CA THR A 269 -14.27 9.40 -1.38
C THR A 269 -14.87 8.13 -1.98
N TYR A 270 -14.23 6.97 -1.74
CA TYR A 270 -14.74 5.67 -2.21
C TYR A 270 -16.17 5.37 -1.73
N GLN A 271 -16.52 5.80 -0.51
CA GLN A 271 -17.82 5.56 0.08
C GLN A 271 -18.96 6.22 -0.71
N VAL A 272 -18.72 7.42 -1.23
CA VAL A 272 -19.74 8.15 -2.01
C VAL A 272 -20.03 7.44 -3.32
N ILE A 273 -19.00 6.92 -3.98
CA ILE A 273 -19.13 6.19 -5.25
C ILE A 273 -19.91 4.89 -5.06
N THR A 274 -19.71 4.20 -3.94
CA THR A 274 -20.34 2.90 -3.65
C THR A 274 -21.73 2.98 -3.04
N ARG A 275 -22.22 4.19 -2.69
CA ARG A 275 -23.52 4.36 -2.03
C ARG A 275 -24.67 4.09 -3.00
N LYS A 276 -25.46 3.05 -2.67
CA LYS A 276 -26.70 2.70 -3.40
C LYS A 276 -27.86 3.58 -2.95
N SER A 277 -28.70 4.00 -3.89
CA SER A 277 -30.01 4.60 -3.61
C SER A 277 -31.02 4.01 -4.58
N LYS A 278 -32.11 3.42 -4.07
CA LYS A 278 -33.14 2.72 -4.87
C LYS A 278 -32.57 1.62 -5.80
N GLY A 279 -31.52 0.92 -5.38
CA GLY A 279 -30.94 -0.20 -6.13
C GLY A 279 -29.90 0.18 -7.18
N GLU A 280 -29.80 1.46 -7.53
CA GLU A 280 -28.82 2.00 -8.49
C GLU A 280 -27.70 2.78 -7.77
N TYR A 281 -26.51 2.79 -8.37
CA TYR A 281 -25.36 3.55 -7.87
C TYR A 281 -25.47 4.98 -8.40
N ARG A 282 -25.83 5.93 -7.54
CA ARG A 282 -26.16 7.32 -7.92
C ARG A 282 -24.99 8.14 -8.45
N HIS A 283 -23.75 7.71 -8.19
CA HIS A 283 -22.57 8.54 -8.39
C HIS A 283 -21.66 8.04 -9.52
N LEU A 284 -22.18 7.15 -10.38
CA LEU A 284 -21.54 6.83 -11.66
C LEU A 284 -21.36 8.08 -12.52
N GLU A 285 -22.30 9.03 -12.42
CA GLU A 285 -22.23 10.33 -13.11
C GLU A 285 -20.92 11.08 -12.85
N LEU A 286 -20.23 10.87 -11.73
CA LEU A 286 -18.92 11.51 -11.48
C LEU A 286 -17.88 11.05 -12.50
N PHE A 287 -17.89 9.78 -12.87
CA PHE A 287 -16.95 9.21 -13.83
C PHE A 287 -17.21 9.69 -15.25
N ASP A 288 -18.47 10.03 -15.56
CA ASP A 288 -18.89 10.58 -16.85
C ASP A 288 -18.99 12.11 -16.85
N SER A 289 -18.81 12.77 -15.70
CA SER A 289 -19.04 14.21 -15.54
C SER A 289 -18.01 15.07 -16.28
N ARG A 290 -16.83 14.51 -16.52
CA ARG A 290 -15.72 15.13 -17.24
C ARG A 290 -14.92 14.08 -17.98
N ASP A 291 -14.20 14.50 -19.01
CA ASP A 291 -13.26 13.65 -19.71
C ASP A 291 -11.94 13.59 -18.95
N TRP A 292 -11.90 12.83 -17.86
CA TRP A 292 -10.72 12.69 -17.00
C TRP A 292 -9.52 12.17 -17.80
N GLY A 293 -8.39 12.86 -17.77
CA GLY A 293 -7.14 12.37 -18.38
C GLY A 293 -6.35 11.42 -17.47
N LEU A 294 -6.48 11.62 -16.16
CA LEU A 294 -5.82 10.81 -15.14
C LEU A 294 -6.80 10.44 -14.02
N VAL A 295 -6.76 9.18 -13.59
CA VAL A 295 -7.44 8.73 -12.36
C VAL A 295 -6.41 8.23 -11.37
N VAL A 296 -6.38 8.84 -10.19
CA VAL A 296 -5.49 8.47 -9.08
C VAL A 296 -6.30 7.72 -8.03
N TYR A 297 -5.84 6.54 -7.64
CA TYR A 297 -6.41 5.73 -6.57
C TYR A 297 -5.44 5.74 -5.39
N ASP A 298 -5.83 6.34 -4.26
CA ASP A 298 -5.03 6.36 -3.05
C ASP A 298 -5.41 5.25 -2.07
N GLU A 299 -4.42 4.64 -1.43
CA GLU A 299 -4.55 3.43 -0.62
C GLU A 299 -5.36 2.33 -1.33
N VAL A 300 -4.90 1.98 -2.53
CA VAL A 300 -5.52 1.00 -3.44
C VAL A 300 -5.90 -0.32 -2.76
N HIS A 301 -5.15 -0.74 -1.73
CA HIS A 301 -5.44 -1.96 -0.96
C HIS A 301 -6.79 -1.92 -0.23
N LEU A 302 -7.35 -0.72 0.02
CA LEU A 302 -8.66 -0.50 0.63
C LEU A 302 -9.80 -0.38 -0.38
N LEU A 303 -9.53 -0.57 -1.67
CA LEU A 303 -10.55 -0.47 -2.71
C LEU A 303 -11.70 -1.46 -2.45
N PRO A 304 -12.95 -0.97 -2.36
CA PRO A 304 -14.11 -1.85 -2.20
C PRO A 304 -14.42 -2.65 -3.47
N ALA A 305 -14.77 -3.94 -3.33
CA ALA A 305 -15.16 -4.84 -4.43
C ALA A 305 -16.16 -4.24 -5.46
N PRO A 306 -17.16 -3.41 -5.09
CA PRO A 306 -18.05 -2.76 -6.05
C PRO A 306 -17.38 -1.73 -6.96
N VAL A 307 -16.37 -1.00 -6.47
CA VAL A 307 -15.65 0.03 -7.27
C VAL A 307 -14.95 -0.61 -8.46
N PHE A 308 -14.48 -1.85 -8.32
CA PHE A 308 -13.84 -2.61 -9.41
C PHE A 308 -14.76 -2.84 -10.61
N ARG A 309 -16.08 -2.97 -10.41
CA ARG A 309 -17.04 -3.15 -11.50
C ARG A 309 -17.42 -1.84 -12.17
N MET A 310 -17.47 -0.74 -11.40
CA MET A 310 -17.91 0.57 -11.89
C MET A 310 -16.84 1.30 -12.68
N THR A 311 -15.57 0.98 -12.42
CA THR A 311 -14.41 1.62 -13.07
C THR A 311 -14.01 0.91 -14.37
N ALA A 312 -14.82 -0.03 -14.86
CA ALA A 312 -14.63 -0.70 -16.15
C ALA A 312 -14.74 0.29 -17.34
N ASP A 313 -15.59 1.31 -17.23
CA ASP A 313 -15.75 2.34 -18.27
C ASP A 313 -14.60 3.36 -18.29
N LEU A 314 -13.85 3.49 -17.20
CA LEU A 314 -12.66 4.35 -17.10
C LEU A 314 -11.38 3.68 -17.64
N GLN A 315 -11.50 2.47 -18.21
CA GLN A 315 -10.35 1.65 -18.56
C GLN A 315 -9.52 2.19 -19.72
N SER A 316 -10.08 3.12 -20.51
CA SER A 316 -9.38 3.84 -21.58
C SER A 316 -8.49 4.99 -21.07
N ARG A 317 -8.58 5.37 -19.79
CA ARG A 317 -7.84 6.51 -19.20
C ARG A 317 -6.58 6.09 -18.47
N ARG A 318 -5.62 6.98 -18.26
CA ARG A 318 -4.43 6.66 -17.45
C ARG A 318 -4.84 6.48 -15.98
N ARG A 319 -4.28 5.46 -15.31
CA ARG A 319 -4.67 5.09 -13.94
C ARG A 319 -3.44 4.86 -13.07
N LEU A 320 -3.28 5.71 -12.07
CA LEU A 320 -2.23 5.59 -11.06
C LEU A 320 -2.81 5.01 -9.79
N GLY A 321 -2.27 3.89 -9.33
CA GLY A 321 -2.53 3.36 -8.00
C GLY A 321 -1.40 3.71 -7.05
N LEU A 322 -1.71 4.32 -5.90
CA LEU A 322 -0.75 4.61 -4.84
C LEU A 322 -1.07 3.75 -3.62
N THR A 323 -0.10 2.98 -3.13
CA THR A 323 -0.31 2.15 -1.94
C THR A 323 0.99 1.93 -1.19
N ALA A 324 0.92 1.71 0.12
CA ALA A 324 2.08 1.26 0.90
C ALA A 324 2.28 -0.26 0.86
N THR A 325 1.25 -1.01 0.47
CA THR A 325 1.28 -2.46 0.38
C THR A 325 0.38 -2.94 -0.75
N LEU A 326 0.79 -3.99 -1.46
CA LEU A 326 -0.06 -4.68 -2.42
C LEU A 326 -0.79 -5.87 -1.80
N VAL A 327 -0.38 -6.31 -0.61
CA VAL A 327 -0.98 -7.48 0.01
C VAL A 327 -2.41 -7.15 0.45
N ARG A 328 -3.39 -8.02 0.19
CA ARG A 328 -4.78 -7.84 0.62
C ARG A 328 -5.22 -9.01 1.49
N GLU A 329 -5.92 -8.71 2.58
CA GLU A 329 -6.44 -9.73 3.51
C GLU A 329 -7.44 -10.69 2.87
N ASP A 330 -8.14 -10.25 1.82
CA ASP A 330 -9.10 -11.06 1.08
C ASP A 330 -8.45 -11.90 -0.05
N GLY A 331 -7.12 -11.80 -0.22
CA GLY A 331 -6.36 -12.50 -1.25
C GLY A 331 -6.66 -12.06 -2.69
N ARG A 332 -7.32 -10.90 -2.89
CA ARG A 332 -7.74 -10.40 -4.21
C ARG A 332 -6.82 -9.33 -4.78
N GLU A 333 -5.53 -9.50 -4.60
CA GLU A 333 -4.49 -8.59 -5.08
C GLU A 333 -4.46 -8.55 -6.61
N GLY A 334 -4.66 -9.70 -7.24
CA GLY A 334 -4.81 -9.82 -8.70
C GLY A 334 -5.91 -8.94 -9.29
N ASP A 335 -6.98 -8.67 -8.53
CA ASP A 335 -8.07 -7.81 -9.01
C ASP A 335 -7.64 -6.33 -9.07
N VAL A 336 -6.68 -5.89 -8.23
CA VAL A 336 -6.12 -4.52 -8.27
C VAL A 336 -5.31 -4.29 -9.54
N PHE A 337 -4.39 -5.21 -9.85
CA PHE A 337 -3.59 -5.11 -11.08
C PHE A 337 -4.45 -5.21 -12.34
N SER A 338 -5.52 -5.98 -12.25
CA SER A 338 -6.48 -6.13 -13.33
C SER A 338 -7.29 -4.84 -13.59
N LEU A 339 -7.38 -3.95 -12.60
CA LEU A 339 -8.12 -2.70 -12.70
C LEU A 339 -7.22 -1.52 -13.06
N ILE A 340 -6.14 -1.33 -12.30
CA ILE A 340 -5.28 -0.16 -12.43
C ILE A 340 -4.20 -0.45 -13.45
N GLY A 341 -3.53 -1.59 -13.35
CA GLY A 341 -2.44 -1.99 -14.22
C GLY A 341 -1.32 -2.66 -13.43
N PRO A 342 -0.20 -3.01 -14.09
CA PRO A 342 0.97 -3.64 -13.47
C PRO A 342 1.48 -2.89 -12.24
N LYS A 343 2.24 -3.57 -11.37
CA LYS A 343 3.19 -2.88 -10.51
C LYS A 343 4.20 -2.14 -11.40
N ARG A 344 4.31 -0.81 -11.27
CA ARG A 344 5.23 0.02 -12.07
C ARG A 344 6.47 0.40 -11.31
N TYR A 345 6.36 0.49 -9.99
CA TYR A 345 7.46 0.88 -9.14
C TYR A 345 7.28 0.29 -7.76
N ASP A 346 8.39 -0.15 -7.17
CA ASP A 346 8.48 -0.69 -5.82
C ASP A 346 9.76 -0.20 -5.19
N VAL A 347 9.67 0.43 -4.03
CA VAL A 347 10.86 0.72 -3.24
C VAL A 347 10.73 0.03 -1.89
N PRO A 348 11.61 -0.95 -1.60
CA PRO A 348 11.73 -1.52 -0.27
C PRO A 348 11.95 -0.42 0.78
N TRP A 349 11.32 -0.57 1.95
CA TRP A 349 11.43 0.37 3.07
C TRP A 349 12.90 0.70 3.41
N ARG A 350 13.75 -0.33 3.47
CA ARG A 350 15.18 -0.23 3.80
C ARG A 350 15.98 0.66 2.83
N ASP A 351 15.63 0.67 1.55
CA ASP A 351 16.36 1.51 0.59
C ASP A 351 16.10 3.00 0.86
N ILE A 352 14.86 3.34 1.25
CA ILE A 352 14.46 4.71 1.60
C ILE A 352 15.05 5.11 2.96
N GLU A 353 15.14 4.15 3.89
CA GLU A 353 15.79 4.33 5.19
C GLU A 353 17.29 4.59 5.07
N GLN A 354 18.01 3.79 4.26
CA GLN A 354 19.45 3.97 4.02
C GLN A 354 19.77 5.31 3.36
N GLN A 355 18.84 5.83 2.55
CA GLN A 355 18.95 7.16 1.94
C GLN A 355 18.58 8.31 2.91
N GLY A 356 18.22 8.01 4.16
CA GLY A 356 17.90 8.99 5.20
C GLY A 356 16.53 9.64 5.06
N TRP A 357 15.67 9.12 4.18
CA TRP A 357 14.36 9.71 3.87
C TRP A 357 13.25 9.23 4.80
N ILE A 358 13.45 8.10 5.45
CA ILE A 358 12.62 7.53 6.51
C ILE A 358 13.56 7.09 7.64
N ALA A 359 13.19 7.32 8.89
CA ALA A 359 14.05 6.93 10.01
C ALA A 359 13.89 5.46 10.42
N PRO A 360 14.96 4.85 10.96
CA PRO A 360 14.85 3.59 11.69
C PRO A 360 13.88 3.75 12.85
N ALA A 361 12.87 2.89 12.88
CA ALA A 361 12.03 2.69 14.05
C ALA A 361 12.50 1.43 14.78
N GLU A 362 12.87 1.58 16.05
CA GLU A 362 13.19 0.44 16.91
C GLU A 362 11.89 -0.12 17.50
N CYS A 363 11.55 -1.36 17.13
CA CYS A 363 10.36 -2.04 17.64
C CYS A 363 10.74 -2.94 18.83
N THR A 364 10.21 -2.64 20.01
CA THR A 364 10.45 -3.39 21.25
C THR A 364 9.15 -4.01 21.78
N GLU A 365 9.09 -5.34 21.86
CA GLU A 365 8.06 -6.06 22.60
C GLU A 365 8.47 -6.21 24.07
N VAL A 366 7.69 -5.61 24.96
CA VAL A 366 7.89 -5.72 26.40
C VAL A 366 6.95 -6.76 26.96
N ARG A 367 7.49 -7.88 27.47
CA ARG A 367 6.70 -8.98 28.02
C ARG A 367 6.46 -8.79 29.50
N VAL A 368 5.19 -8.62 29.87
CA VAL A 368 4.72 -8.43 31.24
C VAL A 368 4.26 -9.75 31.83
N THR A 369 4.74 -10.07 33.02
CA THR A 369 4.21 -11.19 33.81
C THR A 369 2.98 -10.73 34.57
N LEU A 370 1.84 -11.38 34.32
CA LEU A 370 0.60 -11.10 35.07
C LEU A 370 0.76 -11.47 36.55
N THR A 371 0.08 -10.74 37.43
CA THR A 371 -0.05 -11.16 38.83
C THR A 371 -0.82 -12.47 38.95
N ASP A 372 -0.64 -13.19 40.07
CA ASP A 372 -1.38 -14.43 40.33
C ASP A 372 -2.90 -14.23 40.25
N ASN A 373 -3.42 -13.08 40.70
CA ASN A 373 -4.83 -12.75 40.61
C ASN A 373 -5.30 -12.54 39.17
N GLU A 374 -4.58 -11.75 38.37
CA GLU A 374 -4.89 -11.55 36.95
C GLU A 374 -4.79 -12.86 36.16
N ARG A 375 -3.79 -13.69 36.47
CA ARG A 375 -3.60 -15.01 35.85
C ARG A 375 -4.75 -15.96 36.19
N LEU A 376 -5.24 -15.93 37.44
CA LEU A 376 -6.41 -16.71 37.84
C LEU A 376 -7.67 -16.24 37.12
N GLN A 377 -7.92 -14.93 37.10
CA GLN A 377 -9.05 -14.34 36.37
C GLN A 377 -9.03 -14.72 34.89
N TYR A 378 -7.88 -14.62 34.24
CA TYR A 378 -7.70 -15.03 32.85
C TYR A 378 -7.95 -16.54 32.64
N ALA A 379 -7.44 -17.40 33.53
CA ALA A 379 -7.60 -18.85 33.43
C ALA A 379 -9.06 -19.28 33.56
N THR A 380 -9.84 -18.60 34.39
CA THR A 380 -11.27 -18.88 34.62
C THR A 380 -12.20 -18.16 33.65
N ALA A 381 -11.69 -17.25 32.83
CA ALA A 381 -12.50 -16.46 31.91
C ALA A 381 -12.98 -17.27 30.71
N GLU A 382 -14.15 -16.87 30.22
CA GLU A 382 -14.71 -17.39 28.97
C GLU A 382 -13.78 -17.06 27.78
N PRO A 383 -13.68 -17.92 26.76
CA PRO A 383 -12.76 -17.75 25.64
C PRO A 383 -12.84 -16.37 24.96
N GLU A 384 -14.03 -15.79 24.88
CA GLU A 384 -14.30 -14.49 24.25
C GLU A 384 -13.76 -13.30 25.06
N GLU A 385 -13.65 -13.45 26.39
CA GLU A 385 -13.21 -12.39 27.31
C GLU A 385 -11.71 -12.44 27.60
N ARG A 386 -11.09 -13.61 27.42
CA ARG A 386 -9.66 -13.84 27.72
C ARG A 386 -8.75 -12.79 27.11
N TYR A 387 -8.95 -12.44 25.84
CA TYR A 387 -8.11 -11.44 25.20
C TYR A 387 -8.31 -10.03 25.79
N LYS A 388 -9.55 -9.63 26.10
CA LYS A 388 -9.79 -8.36 26.79
C LYS A 388 -9.02 -8.34 28.11
N LEU A 389 -9.19 -9.36 28.95
CA LEU A 389 -8.55 -9.44 30.26
C LEU A 389 -7.02 -9.37 30.19
N CYS A 390 -6.38 -10.13 29.31
CA CYS A 390 -4.92 -10.11 29.22
C CYS A 390 -4.39 -8.82 28.60
N SER A 391 -5.09 -8.25 27.61
CA SER A 391 -4.66 -7.01 26.95
C SER A 391 -4.89 -5.76 27.81
N THR A 392 -5.88 -5.81 28.72
CA THR A 392 -6.20 -4.75 29.69
C THR A 392 -5.67 -5.00 31.10
N ALA A 393 -4.70 -5.90 31.26
CA ALA A 393 -4.13 -6.20 32.57
C ALA A 393 -3.56 -4.94 33.24
N HIS A 394 -3.88 -4.74 34.51
CA HIS A 394 -3.52 -3.55 35.27
C HIS A 394 -2.00 -3.45 35.47
N THR A 395 -1.33 -4.61 35.56
CA THR A 395 0.14 -4.71 35.60
C THR A 395 0.85 -3.99 34.45
N LYS A 396 0.20 -3.83 33.28
CA LYS A 396 0.79 -3.11 32.15
C LYS A 396 0.99 -1.61 32.42
N ILE A 397 0.20 -0.99 33.31
CA ILE A 397 0.26 0.46 33.56
C ILE A 397 1.64 0.88 34.10
N ALA A 398 2.20 0.11 35.04
CA ALA A 398 3.52 0.38 35.59
C ALA A 398 4.62 0.29 34.52
N VAL A 399 4.47 -0.65 33.58
CA VAL A 399 5.40 -0.85 32.46
C VAL A 399 5.31 0.31 31.48
N VAL A 400 4.10 0.76 31.12
CA VAL A 400 3.90 1.93 30.27
C VAL A 400 4.54 3.16 30.90
N ARG A 401 4.35 3.38 32.22
CA ARG A 401 5.00 4.49 32.93
C ARG A 401 6.53 4.41 32.86
N SER A 402 7.13 3.24 33.13
CA SER A 402 8.58 3.05 33.04
C SER A 402 9.12 3.33 31.63
N ILE A 403 8.38 2.91 30.59
CA ILE A 403 8.74 3.23 29.20
C ILE A 403 8.75 4.75 28.98
N LEU A 404 7.72 5.48 29.44
CA LEU A 404 7.65 6.93 29.31
C LEU A 404 8.75 7.64 30.12
N ASP A 405 9.09 7.14 31.30
CA ASP A 405 10.17 7.70 32.15
C ASP A 405 11.56 7.58 31.51
N ARG A 406 11.76 6.62 30.58
CA ARG A 406 12.99 6.51 29.77
C ARG A 406 13.08 7.55 28.66
N HIS A 407 11.94 8.16 28.30
CA HIS A 407 11.82 9.12 27.22
C HIS A 407 11.15 10.43 27.71
N PRO A 408 11.65 11.07 28.78
CA PRO A 408 10.93 12.13 29.49
C PRO A 408 10.73 13.39 28.65
N ASP A 409 11.61 13.66 27.70
CA ASP A 409 11.60 14.84 26.83
C ASP A 409 11.08 14.57 25.42
N GLU A 410 10.57 13.36 25.18
CA GLU A 410 10.07 12.95 23.88
C GLU A 410 8.54 12.91 23.86
N PRO A 411 7.90 13.39 22.77
CA PRO A 411 6.46 13.30 22.63
C PRO A 411 6.05 11.83 22.46
N ALA A 412 5.17 11.38 23.35
CA ALA A 412 4.76 10.00 23.47
C ALA A 412 3.26 9.83 23.24
N LEU A 413 2.91 8.76 22.53
CA LEU A 413 1.52 8.45 22.21
C LEU A 413 1.20 7.03 22.67
N VAL A 414 0.26 6.91 23.61
CA VAL A 414 -0.17 5.64 24.21
C VAL A 414 -1.45 5.18 23.53
N ILE A 415 -1.43 3.99 22.94
CA ILE A 415 -2.49 3.47 22.07
C ILE A 415 -3.15 2.26 22.72
N GLY A 416 -4.48 2.26 22.74
CA GLY A 416 -5.26 1.10 23.18
C GLY A 416 -6.59 0.97 22.43
N ALA A 417 -7.20 -0.20 22.55
CA ALA A 417 -8.47 -0.53 21.90
C ALA A 417 -9.68 -0.42 22.83
N TYR A 418 -9.48 -0.55 24.14
CA TYR A 418 -10.55 -0.61 25.14
C TYR A 418 -10.65 0.72 25.89
N LEU A 419 -11.85 1.33 25.93
CA LEU A 419 -12.05 2.65 26.52
C LEU A 419 -11.75 2.69 28.02
N ASP A 420 -12.26 1.71 28.78
CA ASP A 420 -12.02 1.60 30.22
C ASP A 420 -10.51 1.60 30.55
N GLN A 421 -9.71 0.87 29.75
CA GLN A 421 -8.25 0.84 29.90
C GLN A 421 -7.61 2.19 29.60
N LEU A 422 -8.10 2.92 28.60
CA LEU A 422 -7.55 4.22 28.22
C LEU A 422 -7.85 5.29 29.28
N GLU A 423 -9.01 5.21 29.93
CA GLU A 423 -9.36 6.07 31.06
C GLU A 423 -8.42 5.80 32.25
N GLU A 424 -8.23 4.53 32.62
CA GLU A 424 -7.25 4.14 33.67
C GLU A 424 -5.82 4.61 33.34
N LEU A 425 -5.38 4.45 32.09
CA LEU A 425 -4.06 4.93 31.64
C LEU A 425 -3.97 6.46 31.66
N GLY A 426 -5.02 7.17 31.23
CA GLY A 426 -5.07 8.63 31.26
C GLY A 426 -4.90 9.19 32.66
N GLU A 427 -5.63 8.62 33.63
CA GLU A 427 -5.51 8.98 35.05
C GLU A 427 -4.12 8.63 35.61
N ALA A 428 -3.63 7.42 35.33
CA ALA A 428 -2.35 6.96 35.85
C ALA A 428 -1.14 7.70 35.26
N LEU A 429 -1.26 8.25 34.04
CA LEU A 429 -0.19 8.96 33.34
C LEU A 429 -0.35 10.49 33.38
N ASP A 430 -1.41 11.00 34.01
CA ASP A 430 -1.79 12.42 33.99
C ASP A 430 -1.84 12.98 32.55
N ALA A 431 -2.49 12.24 31.66
CA ALA A 431 -2.48 12.49 30.22
C ALA A 431 -3.90 12.55 29.63
N PRO A 432 -4.21 13.51 28.73
CA PRO A 432 -5.52 13.58 28.09
C PRO A 432 -5.84 12.35 27.24
N VAL A 433 -7.11 11.92 27.29
CA VAL A 433 -7.62 10.76 26.56
C VAL A 433 -8.48 11.20 25.36
N ILE A 434 -8.12 10.74 24.16
CA ILE A 434 -8.87 10.98 22.93
C ILE A 434 -9.58 9.69 22.51
N GLN A 435 -10.90 9.76 22.47
CA GLN A 435 -11.77 8.65 22.10
C GLN A 435 -12.75 9.01 20.97
N GLY A 436 -13.54 8.02 20.52
CA GLY A 436 -14.50 8.23 19.44
C GLY A 436 -15.57 9.28 19.75
N ALA A 437 -15.94 9.41 21.03
CA ALA A 437 -16.89 10.41 21.51
C ALA A 437 -16.30 11.83 21.67
N THR A 438 -14.97 11.98 21.65
CA THR A 438 -14.30 13.29 21.75
C THR A 438 -14.71 14.16 20.55
N LYS A 439 -15.15 15.39 20.80
CA LYS A 439 -15.62 16.30 19.76
C LYS A 439 -14.46 16.71 18.84
N ASN A 440 -14.72 16.92 17.55
CA ASN A 440 -13.67 17.29 16.59
C ASN A 440 -12.86 18.51 17.01
N ARG A 441 -13.53 19.56 17.53
CA ARG A 441 -12.85 20.78 18.00
C ARG A 441 -11.89 20.52 19.15
N GLU A 442 -12.34 19.79 20.16
CA GLU A 442 -11.52 19.40 21.33
C GLU A 442 -10.35 18.51 20.92
N ARG A 443 -10.58 17.59 19.98
CA ARG A 443 -9.53 16.75 19.42
C ARG A 443 -8.45 17.57 18.69
N GLU A 444 -8.86 18.53 17.87
CA GLU A 444 -7.92 19.45 17.17
C GLU A 444 -7.12 20.27 18.17
N GLU A 445 -7.76 20.82 19.22
CA GLU A 445 -7.09 21.57 20.29
C GLU A 445 -6.01 20.72 21.01
N LEU A 446 -6.32 19.47 21.36
CA LEU A 446 -5.36 18.56 22.01
C LEU A 446 -4.20 18.17 21.09
N PHE A 447 -4.48 17.89 19.81
CA PHE A 447 -3.43 17.59 18.85
C PHE A 447 -2.51 18.79 18.59
N ASP A 448 -3.06 20.00 18.51
CA ASP A 448 -2.26 21.20 18.34
C ASP A 448 -1.41 21.51 19.57
N ALA A 449 -1.93 21.31 20.79
CA ALA A 449 -1.17 21.42 22.03
C ALA A 449 0.00 20.41 22.06
N PHE A 450 -0.23 19.17 21.61
CA PHE A 450 0.81 18.16 21.47
C PHE A 450 1.87 18.54 20.41
N ARG A 451 1.47 19.04 19.23
CA ARG A 451 2.41 19.53 18.19
C ARG A 451 3.27 20.68 18.67
N ARG A 452 2.72 21.58 19.50
CA ARG A 452 3.46 22.70 20.12
C ARG A 452 4.35 22.26 21.29
N GLY A 453 4.24 21.02 21.75
CA GLY A 453 4.99 20.50 22.89
C GLY A 453 4.44 20.92 24.27
N GLU A 454 3.23 21.48 24.33
CA GLU A 454 2.53 21.78 25.59
C GLU A 454 2.07 20.50 26.29
N LEU A 455 1.68 19.49 25.49
CA LEU A 455 1.40 18.14 25.95
C LEU A 455 2.50 17.21 25.47
N ARG A 456 3.09 16.45 26.40
CA ARG A 456 4.11 15.43 26.07
C ARG A 456 3.49 14.07 25.80
N THR A 457 2.39 13.74 26.48
CA THR A 457 1.77 12.42 26.40
C THR A 457 0.31 12.56 26.00
N LEU A 458 -0.13 11.76 25.04
CA LEU A 458 -1.55 11.59 24.70
C LEU A 458 -1.93 10.11 24.73
N VAL A 459 -3.10 9.83 25.30
CA VAL A 459 -3.71 8.50 25.29
C VAL A 459 -4.80 8.48 24.22
N VAL A 460 -4.70 7.58 23.25
CA VAL A 460 -5.62 7.57 22.09
C VAL A 460 -6.25 6.20 21.86
N SER A 461 -7.54 6.22 21.50
CA SER A 461 -8.27 5.02 21.12
C SER A 461 -8.14 4.67 19.65
N LYS A 462 -8.27 3.39 19.32
CA LYS A 462 -8.27 2.91 17.92
C LYS A 462 -9.26 3.67 17.01
N VAL A 463 -10.43 4.09 17.51
CA VAL A 463 -11.46 4.77 16.70
C VAL A 463 -11.05 6.21 16.36
N ALA A 464 -10.24 6.86 17.21
CA ALA A 464 -9.65 8.16 16.90
C ALA A 464 -8.55 8.06 15.82
N ASN A 465 -7.90 6.90 15.68
CA ASN A 465 -6.79 6.66 14.75
C ASN A 465 -7.18 6.46 13.28
N PHE A 466 -8.42 6.07 12.96
CA PHE A 466 -8.79 5.70 11.58
C PHE A 466 -8.98 6.89 10.62
N SER A 467 -9.15 8.10 11.14
CA SER A 467 -9.71 9.21 10.36
C SER A 467 -8.84 10.47 10.36
N ILE A 468 -7.71 10.55 11.07
CA ILE A 468 -7.06 11.85 11.36
C ILE A 468 -5.52 11.77 11.30
N ASP A 469 -4.91 12.87 10.88
CA ASP A 469 -3.48 13.18 10.90
C ASP A 469 -2.96 13.21 12.35
N LEU A 470 -2.58 12.04 12.87
CA LEU A 470 -1.98 11.90 14.18
C LEU A 470 -0.70 12.75 14.23
N PRO A 471 -0.48 13.50 15.32
CA PRO A 471 0.73 14.30 15.42
C PRO A 471 1.97 13.40 15.45
N GLU A 472 3.08 13.93 14.94
CA GLU A 472 4.36 13.22 14.93
C GLU A 472 4.80 12.93 16.38
N ALA A 473 5.04 11.65 16.69
CA ALA A 473 5.52 11.21 17.99
C ALA A 473 6.87 10.50 17.82
N SER A 474 7.75 10.69 18.81
CA SER A 474 9.04 9.99 18.85
C SER A 474 8.88 8.64 19.53
N VAL A 475 7.93 8.52 20.45
CA VAL A 475 7.63 7.27 21.17
C VAL A 475 6.17 6.89 20.97
N ALA A 476 5.92 5.66 20.56
CA ALA A 476 4.57 5.09 20.50
C ALA A 476 4.50 3.83 21.38
N VAL A 477 3.57 3.81 22.33
CA VAL A 477 3.38 2.68 23.25
C VAL A 477 2.01 2.06 23.00
N GLN A 478 1.97 0.86 22.43
CA GLN A 478 0.76 0.09 22.25
C GLN A 478 0.53 -0.83 23.44
N VAL A 479 -0.58 -0.62 24.17
CA VAL A 479 -0.94 -1.39 25.37
C VAL A 479 -1.96 -2.49 25.04
N SER A 480 -2.88 -2.20 24.13
CA SER A 480 -3.83 -3.17 23.59
C SER A 480 -4.12 -2.91 22.11
N GLY A 481 -4.23 -3.98 21.33
CA GLY A 481 -4.69 -3.94 19.93
C GLY A 481 -6.06 -4.60 19.81
N THR A 482 -6.80 -4.31 18.75
CA THR A 482 -7.92 -5.20 18.33
C THR A 482 -7.57 -5.80 16.99
N PHE A 483 -7.85 -7.10 16.87
CA PHE A 483 -7.61 -7.88 15.66
C PHE A 483 -8.18 -7.19 14.44
N GLY A 484 -7.30 -6.99 13.47
CA GLY A 484 -7.55 -6.40 12.18
C GLY A 484 -6.29 -6.59 11.33
N SER A 485 -6.21 -5.84 10.24
CA SER A 485 -5.11 -5.96 9.29
C SER A 485 -3.76 -5.60 9.90
N ARG A 486 -2.87 -6.62 9.92
CA ARG A 486 -1.44 -6.52 10.26
C ARG A 486 -0.77 -5.37 9.51
N GLN A 487 -1.23 -5.13 8.28
CA GLN A 487 -0.73 -4.08 7.40
C GLN A 487 -1.14 -2.69 7.86
N GLU A 488 -2.35 -2.55 8.36
CA GLU A 488 -2.84 -1.29 8.87
C GLU A 488 -2.04 -0.87 10.11
N GLU A 489 -1.66 -1.83 10.95
CA GLU A 489 -0.86 -1.58 12.15
C GLU A 489 0.55 -1.08 11.80
N ALA A 490 1.27 -1.69 10.86
CA ALA A 490 2.61 -1.20 10.46
C ALA A 490 2.55 0.12 9.66
N GLN A 491 1.53 0.30 8.81
CA GLN A 491 1.34 1.59 8.12
C GLN A 491 1.06 2.73 9.11
N ARG A 492 0.27 2.47 10.16
CA ARG A 492 0.03 3.43 11.24
C ARG A 492 1.32 3.76 11.98
N LEU A 493 2.10 2.74 12.31
CA LEU A 493 3.44 2.85 12.90
C LEU A 493 4.33 3.79 12.07
N GLY A 494 4.44 3.56 10.77
CA GLY A 494 5.23 4.41 9.86
C GLY A 494 4.67 5.82 9.63
N ARG A 495 3.41 6.09 9.99
CA ARG A 495 2.82 7.45 9.97
C ARG A 495 3.04 8.19 11.29
N LEU A 496 2.93 7.48 12.41
CA LEU A 496 3.10 8.01 13.77
C LEU A 496 4.56 8.37 14.05
N LEU A 497 5.46 7.51 13.61
CA LEU A 497 6.88 7.61 13.88
C LEU A 497 7.56 8.40 12.76
N ARG A 498 8.01 9.61 13.08
CA ARG A 498 8.85 10.42 12.20
C ARG A 498 10.09 10.90 12.94
N PRO A 499 11.26 10.92 12.28
CA PRO A 499 12.44 11.50 12.89
C PRO A 499 12.19 12.97 13.19
N LYS A 500 12.62 13.41 14.37
CA LYS A 500 12.84 14.83 14.58
C LYS A 500 14.15 15.22 13.88
N GLY A 501 14.25 16.47 13.45
CA GLY A 501 15.45 17.02 12.79
C GLY A 501 16.73 16.98 13.64
N ASP A 502 16.67 16.42 14.85
CA ASP A 502 17.77 16.20 15.78
C ASP A 502 18.47 14.84 15.62
N GLY A 503 17.98 13.97 14.73
CA GLY A 503 18.58 12.66 14.44
C GLY A 503 18.26 11.56 15.46
N ARG A 504 17.32 11.78 16.39
CA ARG A 504 16.86 10.74 17.32
C ARG A 504 16.02 9.68 16.61
N GLN A 505 16.23 8.42 16.98
CA GLN A 505 15.47 7.28 16.46
C GLN A 505 14.05 7.26 17.01
N ALA A 506 13.11 6.73 16.24
CA ALA A 506 11.74 6.58 16.69
C ALA A 506 11.56 5.23 17.41
N HIS A 507 10.84 5.23 18.53
CA HIS A 507 10.67 4.04 19.36
C HIS A 507 9.22 3.56 19.35
N PHE A 508 9.02 2.28 19.03
CA PHE A 508 7.74 1.60 19.16
C PHE A 508 7.79 0.53 20.23
N TYR A 509 6.95 0.66 21.25
CA TYR A 509 6.80 -0.34 22.29
C TYR A 509 5.47 -1.06 22.17
N SER A 510 5.49 -2.38 22.26
CA SER A 510 4.30 -3.23 22.39
C SER A 510 4.33 -3.91 23.74
N VAL A 511 3.41 -3.56 24.64
CA VAL A 511 3.33 -4.14 25.99
C VAL A 511 2.42 -5.37 25.95
N VAL A 512 3.00 -6.56 26.16
CA VAL A 512 2.35 -7.86 25.90
C VAL A 512 2.32 -8.71 27.17
N SER A 513 1.16 -9.26 27.49
CA SER A 513 1.01 -10.17 28.64
C SER A 513 1.51 -11.58 28.31
N ARG A 514 2.51 -12.05 29.06
CA ARG A 514 3.13 -13.38 28.91
C ARG A 514 2.12 -14.49 29.22
N ASP A 515 2.31 -15.67 28.59
CA ASP A 515 1.49 -16.86 28.79
C ASP A 515 -0.01 -16.65 28.49
N THR A 516 -0.35 -15.69 27.63
CA THR A 516 -1.72 -15.39 27.23
C THR A 516 -1.87 -15.31 25.72
N LEU A 517 -3.12 -15.24 25.24
CA LEU A 517 -3.43 -15.00 23.84
C LEU A 517 -2.72 -13.75 23.28
N ASP A 518 -2.42 -12.76 24.12
CA ASP A 518 -1.68 -11.55 23.73
C ASP A 518 -0.32 -11.88 23.09
N THR A 519 0.37 -12.91 23.57
CA THR A 519 1.66 -13.37 23.01
C THR A 519 1.51 -13.99 21.62
N GLU A 520 0.44 -14.77 21.40
CA GLU A 520 0.16 -15.36 20.08
C GLU A 520 -0.07 -14.27 19.04
N TYR A 521 -0.82 -13.23 19.43
CA TYR A 521 -1.09 -12.09 18.56
C TYR A 521 0.13 -11.22 18.32
N ALA A 522 0.95 -11.01 19.34
CA ALA A 522 2.23 -10.31 19.19
C ALA A 522 3.17 -11.04 18.21
N ALA A 523 3.21 -12.38 18.23
CA ALA A 523 3.99 -13.17 17.28
C ALA A 523 3.56 -13.01 15.81
N HIS A 524 2.28 -12.70 15.55
CA HIS A 524 1.82 -12.33 14.21
C HIS A 524 2.33 -10.96 13.77
N ARG A 525 2.33 -9.98 14.69
CA ARG A 525 2.88 -8.64 14.45
C ARG A 525 4.38 -8.68 14.23
N GLN A 526 5.11 -9.41 15.08
CA GLN A 526 6.55 -9.62 14.96
C GLN A 526 6.94 -10.11 13.56
N ARG A 527 6.28 -11.18 13.08
CA ARG A 527 6.55 -11.72 11.74
C ARG A 527 6.34 -10.66 10.66
N PHE A 528 5.26 -9.90 10.75
CA PHE A 528 4.97 -8.88 9.75
C PHE A 528 5.98 -7.72 9.78
N LEU A 529 6.34 -7.20 10.95
CA LEU A 529 7.34 -6.14 11.08
C LEU A 529 8.73 -6.61 10.61
N ALA A 530 9.11 -7.85 10.95
CA ALA A 530 10.34 -8.46 10.46
C ALA A 530 10.34 -8.66 8.92
N GLU A 531 9.21 -9.06 8.33
CA GLU A 531 9.04 -9.19 6.87
C GLU A 531 9.17 -7.85 6.13
N GLN A 532 8.86 -6.73 6.80
CA GLN A 532 9.05 -5.36 6.29
C GLN A 532 10.46 -4.80 6.59
N GLY A 533 11.29 -5.53 7.34
CA GLY A 533 12.67 -5.16 7.64
C GLY A 533 12.87 -4.27 8.88
N TYR A 534 11.86 -4.13 9.76
CA TYR A 534 12.01 -3.41 11.03
C TYR A 534 12.90 -4.19 12.01
N ALA A 535 13.80 -3.48 12.70
CA ALA A 535 14.54 -4.04 13.82
C ALA A 535 13.56 -4.36 14.97
N TYR A 536 13.54 -5.62 15.40
CA TYR A 536 12.60 -6.11 16.40
C TYR A 536 13.31 -6.76 17.58
N ARG A 537 13.08 -6.25 18.78
CA ARG A 537 13.64 -6.76 20.04
C ARG A 537 12.52 -7.20 20.98
N ILE A 538 12.76 -8.24 21.76
CA ILE A 538 11.90 -8.66 22.86
C ILE A 538 12.69 -8.44 24.16
N CYS A 539 12.07 -7.80 25.15
CA CYS A 539 12.63 -7.64 26.50
C CYS A 539 11.62 -8.00 27.58
N ASP A 540 12.14 -8.26 28.79
CA ASP A 540 11.32 -8.49 29.96
C ASP A 540 10.87 -7.15 30.57
N ALA A 541 9.64 -7.10 31.09
CA ALA A 541 9.18 -5.95 31.86
C ALA A 541 10.03 -5.75 33.13
N ASP A 542 10.58 -6.83 33.69
CA ASP A 542 11.43 -6.76 34.88
C ASP A 542 12.74 -6.00 34.60
N ASP A 543 13.28 -6.09 33.37
CA ASP A 543 14.44 -5.32 32.92
C ASP A 543 14.12 -3.81 32.75
N LEU A 544 12.83 -3.49 32.64
CA LEU A 544 12.31 -2.12 32.59
C LEU A 544 11.99 -1.55 33.97
N LEU A 545 11.53 -2.40 34.89
CA LEU A 545 11.08 -2.00 36.21
C LEU A 545 12.18 -2.06 37.29
N GLY A 546 13.31 -2.75 37.03
CA GLY A 546 14.45 -2.84 37.95
C GLY A 546 15.47 -1.69 37.82
N PRO A 547 16.35 -1.49 38.83
CA PRO A 547 17.54 -0.65 38.66
C PRO A 547 18.46 -1.26 37.58
N PRO A 548 19.19 -0.44 36.79
CA PRO A 548 20.05 -0.96 35.73
C PRO A 548 21.05 -1.95 36.32
N ILE A 549 21.05 -3.19 35.81
CA ILE A 549 22.08 -4.16 36.14
C ILE A 549 23.38 -3.60 35.53
N PRO A 550 24.43 -3.34 36.32
CA PRO A 550 25.68 -2.83 35.77
C PRO A 550 26.22 -3.85 34.76
N GLU A 551 26.58 -3.36 33.56
CA GLU A 551 27.29 -4.16 32.57
C GLU A 551 28.54 -4.76 33.22
N ILE A 552 28.61 -6.09 33.25
CA ILE A 552 29.83 -6.80 33.65
C ILE A 552 30.73 -6.72 32.42
N GLY A 553 31.76 -5.86 32.50
CA GLY A 553 32.72 -5.59 31.43
C GLY A 553 33.67 -6.73 31.11
#